data_AF-X0Y4X8-F1
#
_entry.id   AF-X0Y4X8-F1
#
_cell.length_a   1.000
_cell.length_b   1.000
_cell.length_c   1.000
_cell.angle_alpha   90.00
_cell.angle_beta   90.00
_cell.angle_gamma   90.00
#
_symmetry.space_group_name_H-M   'P 1'
#
loop_
_entity.id
_entity.type
_entity.pdbx_description
1 polymer ?
#
loop_
_entity_poly.entity_id
_entity_poly.type
_entity_poly.pdbx_seq_one_letter_code
_entity_poly.pdbx_strand_id
1 'polypeptide(L)'
;RATEANREFEGGDPDFSLFLPLIVAAIFGFLILTTSGYLTEVIVDEKENRTMEIVVTSLSTGRMMAGKILGAVGIAAVQLATWVFFLVAIIWLGGSILEVSWLQSVNPSWADLSKVVTVALPTYLCIAALMTIIGSSLIDNQEANQAAMLSMVFIFVPIYAFVPIASNPNGPIALVLTFIPVTSITTVALRSLFMEVPTWQIGLSASIALVTAIVLIWVAGKTFRLSMLRYGQRIKLAELIGRTSRVVKPSP
;
A
#
# COMPACT_ATOMS: atom_id res chain seq x y z
N ARG A 1 -30.73 -10.85 -9.77
CA ARG A 1 -29.32 -10.84 -10.24
C ARG A 1 -28.36 -10.06 -9.33
N ALA A 2 -28.81 -9.24 -8.37
CA ALA A 2 -27.93 -8.59 -7.38
C ALA A 2 -27.83 -9.36 -6.03
N THR A 3 -28.61 -10.44 -5.87
CA THR A 3 -28.75 -11.21 -4.63
C THR A 3 -27.95 -12.52 -4.60
N GLU A 4 -27.39 -12.98 -5.72
CA GLU A 4 -26.70 -14.28 -5.84
C GLU A 4 -25.21 -14.26 -5.39
N ALA A 5 -24.68 -13.12 -4.96
CA ALA A 5 -23.25 -12.97 -4.62
C ALA A 5 -22.97 -12.74 -3.12
N ASN A 6 -24.00 -12.69 -2.28
CA ASN A 6 -23.82 -12.59 -0.83
C ASN A 6 -23.42 -13.96 -0.29
N ARG A 7 -22.44 -14.00 0.61
CA ARG A 7 -22.12 -15.24 1.31
C ARG A 7 -23.28 -15.55 2.25
N GLU A 8 -23.90 -16.71 2.06
CA GLU A 8 -24.88 -17.22 3.02
C GLU A 8 -24.11 -17.60 4.29
N PHE A 9 -24.41 -16.93 5.39
CA PHE A 9 -23.94 -17.33 6.71
C PHE A 9 -24.74 -18.58 7.09
N GLU A 10 -24.26 -19.76 6.72
CA GLU A 10 -24.78 -21.01 7.29
C GLU A 10 -24.66 -20.91 8.81
N GLY A 11 -25.75 -21.20 9.53
CA GLY A 11 -25.89 -20.99 10.98
C GLY A 11 -25.04 -21.92 11.86
N GLY A 12 -23.77 -22.10 11.53
CA GLY A 12 -22.72 -22.68 12.36
C GLY A 12 -21.78 -21.61 12.90
N ASP A 13 -20.92 -22.00 13.85
CA ASP A 13 -19.87 -21.14 14.39
C ASP A 13 -19.08 -20.46 13.26
N PRO A 14 -18.71 -19.17 13.40
CA PRO A 14 -18.02 -18.45 12.33
C PRO A 14 -16.71 -19.16 11.97
N ASP A 15 -16.66 -19.71 10.75
CA ASP A 15 -15.49 -20.43 10.27
C ASP A 15 -14.31 -19.46 10.13
N PHE A 16 -13.15 -19.86 10.67
CA PHE A 16 -11.94 -19.02 10.68
C PHE A 16 -11.49 -18.66 9.25
N SER A 17 -11.85 -19.50 8.26
CA SER A 17 -11.62 -19.26 6.83
C SER A 17 -12.21 -17.92 6.35
N LEU A 18 -13.30 -17.45 6.96
CA LEU A 18 -13.94 -16.17 6.66
C LEU A 18 -12.99 -14.99 6.90
N PHE A 19 -12.16 -15.06 7.94
CA PHE A 19 -11.25 -13.98 8.33
C PHE A 19 -9.93 -14.00 7.55
N LEU A 20 -9.66 -15.04 6.77
CA LEU A 20 -8.38 -15.20 6.07
C LEU A 20 -8.05 -14.03 5.11
N PRO A 21 -8.98 -13.51 4.28
CA PRO A 21 -8.74 -12.33 3.45
C PRO A 21 -8.38 -11.08 4.28
N LEU A 22 -8.97 -10.93 5.46
CA LEU A 22 -8.69 -9.83 6.37
C LEU A 22 -7.30 -9.96 6.99
N ILE A 23 -6.89 -11.18 7.38
CA ILE A 23 -5.54 -11.46 7.88
C ILE A 23 -4.49 -11.12 6.81
N VAL A 24 -4.72 -11.52 5.56
CA VAL A 24 -3.82 -11.17 4.44
C VAL A 24 -3.74 -9.67 4.23
N ALA A 25 -4.88 -8.96 4.23
CA ALA A 25 -4.87 -7.51 4.12
C ALA A 25 -4.21 -6.83 5.32
N ALA A 26 -4.33 -7.38 6.53
CA ALA A 26 -3.65 -6.88 7.71
C ALA A 26 -2.12 -7.07 7.60
N ILE A 27 -1.66 -8.23 7.12
CA ILE A 27 -0.24 -8.48 6.82
C ILE A 27 0.27 -7.44 5.82
N PHE A 28 -0.42 -7.26 4.69
CA PHE A 28 -0.03 -6.24 3.71
C PHE A 28 -0.13 -4.82 4.24
N GLY A 29 -1.11 -4.51 5.08
CA GLY A 29 -1.20 -3.24 5.79
C GLY A 29 0.04 -3.00 6.65
N PHE A 30 0.51 -4.02 7.37
CA PHE A 30 1.76 -3.96 8.12
C PHE A 30 2.99 -3.79 7.19
N LEU A 31 3.06 -4.52 6.06
CA LEU A 31 4.12 -4.33 5.04
C LEU A 31 4.18 -2.87 4.57
N ILE A 32 3.02 -2.29 4.28
CA ILE A 32 2.86 -0.91 3.84
C ILE A 32 3.35 0.06 4.91
N LEU A 33 2.94 -0.12 6.17
CA LEU A 33 3.33 0.76 7.27
C LEU A 33 4.85 0.75 7.49
N THR A 34 5.46 -0.44 7.55
CA THR A 34 6.92 -0.56 7.70
C THR A 34 7.67 0.05 6.52
N THR A 35 7.24 -0.27 5.29
CA THR A 35 7.87 0.26 4.08
C THR A 35 7.76 1.78 4.01
N SER A 36 6.60 2.34 4.38
CA SER A 36 6.36 3.78 4.30
C SER A 36 7.29 4.58 5.22
N GLY A 37 7.54 4.09 6.43
CA GLY A 37 8.52 4.68 7.35
C GLY A 37 9.93 4.61 6.78
N TYR A 38 10.38 3.39 6.50
CA TYR A 38 11.73 3.13 6.02
C TYR A 38 12.07 3.89 4.72
N LEU A 39 11.19 3.84 3.72
CA LEU A 39 11.47 4.43 2.41
C LEU A 39 11.51 5.96 2.47
N THR A 40 10.66 6.58 3.30
CA THR A 40 10.64 8.05 3.46
C THR A 40 11.92 8.53 4.15
N GLU A 41 12.34 7.85 5.22
CA GLU A 41 13.58 8.13 5.97
C GLU A 41 14.82 8.00 5.07
N VAL A 42 14.97 6.88 4.35
CA VAL A 42 16.11 6.64 3.44
C VAL A 42 16.26 7.73 2.38
N ILE A 43 15.15 8.28 1.88
CA ILE A 43 15.17 9.33 0.86
C ILE A 43 15.64 10.67 1.45
N VAL A 44 15.23 10.96 2.68
CA VAL A 44 15.65 12.18 3.39
C VAL A 44 17.13 12.09 3.74
N ASP A 45 17.56 10.97 4.33
CA ASP A 45 18.98 10.71 4.66
C ASP A 45 19.89 10.81 3.43
N GLU A 46 19.46 10.25 2.30
CA GLU A 46 20.24 10.35 1.08
C GLU A 46 20.39 11.80 0.62
N LYS A 47 19.31 12.58 0.66
CA LYS A 47 19.34 13.99 0.24
C LYS A 47 20.25 14.85 1.13
N GLU A 48 20.32 14.55 2.42
CA GLU A 48 21.21 15.24 3.36
C GLU A 48 22.69 14.87 3.16
N ASN A 49 22.97 13.69 2.63
CA ASN A 49 24.33 13.17 2.53
C ASN A 49 25.06 13.59 1.23
N ARG A 50 26.34 13.95 1.35
CA ARG A 50 27.20 14.38 0.20
C ARG A 50 27.32 13.31 -0.89
N THR A 51 27.05 12.05 -0.55
CA THR A 51 27.03 10.92 -1.48
C THR A 51 26.09 11.18 -2.66
N MET A 52 24.99 11.90 -2.48
CA MET A 52 24.02 12.13 -3.56
C MET A 52 24.52 13.05 -4.68
N GLU A 53 25.46 13.95 -4.42
CA GLU A 53 26.09 14.78 -5.46
C GLU A 53 26.89 13.91 -6.45
N ILE A 54 27.53 12.86 -5.94
CA ILE A 54 28.29 11.90 -6.75
C ILE A 54 27.34 10.93 -7.47
N VAL A 55 26.29 10.47 -6.78
CA VAL A 55 25.35 9.50 -7.36
C VAL A 55 24.57 10.10 -8.52
N VAL A 56 24.16 11.37 -8.44
CA VAL A 56 23.37 12.02 -9.52
C VAL A 56 24.20 12.41 -10.74
N THR A 57 25.53 12.55 -10.60
CA THR A 57 26.42 12.67 -11.78
C THR A 57 26.66 11.32 -12.46
N SER A 58 26.47 10.21 -11.75
CA SER A 58 26.74 8.85 -12.25
C SER A 58 25.49 8.11 -12.75
N LEU A 59 24.31 8.40 -12.19
CA LEU A 59 23.06 7.73 -12.51
C LEU A 59 21.91 8.72 -12.70
N SER A 60 21.04 8.42 -13.67
CA SER A 60 19.80 9.19 -13.84
C SER A 60 18.88 8.98 -12.63
N THR A 61 18.40 10.07 -12.03
CA THR A 61 17.49 10.07 -10.88
C THR A 61 16.28 9.15 -11.02
N GLY A 62 15.66 9.10 -12.20
CA GLY A 62 14.49 8.26 -12.44
C GLY A 62 14.77 6.76 -12.28
N ARG A 63 15.93 6.29 -12.76
CA ARG A 63 16.35 4.90 -12.61
C ARG A 63 16.71 4.56 -11.16
N MET A 64 17.33 5.50 -10.45
CA MET A 64 17.68 5.33 -9.04
C MET A 64 16.41 5.15 -8.18
N MET A 65 15.43 6.04 -8.35
CA MET A 65 14.16 5.98 -7.62
C MET A 65 13.34 4.74 -7.98
N ALA A 66 13.24 4.39 -9.27
CA ALA A 66 12.58 3.16 -9.69
C ALA A 66 13.25 1.91 -9.10
N GLY A 67 14.59 1.87 -9.09
CA GLY A 67 15.36 0.79 -8.47
C GLY A 67 15.10 0.66 -6.97
N LYS A 68 15.01 1.77 -6.23
CA LYS A 68 14.64 1.75 -4.81
C LYS A 68 13.23 1.22 -4.55
N ILE A 69 12.24 1.70 -5.32
CA ILE A 69 10.85 1.24 -5.17
C ILE A 69 10.75 -0.25 -5.47
N LEU A 70 11.47 -0.75 -6.49
CA LEU A 70 11.55 -2.19 -6.76
C LEU A 70 12.32 -2.93 -5.65
N GLY A 71 13.36 -2.35 -5.07
CA GLY A 71 14.07 -2.90 -3.92
C GLY A 71 13.16 -3.02 -2.68
N ALA A 72 12.25 -2.06 -2.48
CA ALA A 72 11.24 -2.13 -1.44
C ALA A 72 10.32 -3.35 -1.61
N VAL A 73 9.98 -3.73 -2.86
CA VAL A 73 9.26 -4.99 -3.12
C VAL A 73 10.05 -6.21 -2.61
N GLY A 74 11.38 -6.19 -2.74
CA GLY A 74 12.23 -7.24 -2.17
C GLY A 74 12.15 -7.31 -0.65
N ILE A 75 12.19 -6.16 0.03
CA ILE A 75 12.00 -6.07 1.48
C ILE A 75 10.61 -6.61 1.88
N ALA A 76 9.57 -6.19 1.16
CA ALA A 76 8.21 -6.68 1.39
C ALA A 76 8.07 -8.18 1.13
N ALA A 77 8.77 -8.74 0.15
CA ALA A 77 8.76 -10.18 -0.11
C ALA A 77 9.36 -10.98 1.05
N VAL A 78 10.48 -10.51 1.62
CA VAL A 78 11.08 -11.11 2.82
C VAL A 78 10.15 -11.00 4.02
N GLN A 79 9.55 -9.82 4.23
CA GLN A 79 8.62 -9.60 5.34
C GLN A 79 7.35 -10.44 5.18
N LEU A 80 6.81 -10.57 3.97
CA LEU A 80 5.68 -11.44 3.64
C LEU A 80 6.01 -12.91 3.94
N ALA A 81 7.20 -13.38 3.53
CA ALA A 81 7.65 -14.75 3.81
C ALA A 81 7.72 -15.02 5.31
N THR A 82 8.23 -14.07 6.09
CA THR A 82 8.25 -14.15 7.56
C THR A 82 6.84 -14.24 8.14
N TRP A 83 5.89 -13.41 7.70
CA TRP A 83 4.50 -13.47 8.18
C TRP A 83 3.80 -14.77 7.81
N VAL A 84 3.97 -15.25 6.59
CA VAL A 84 3.40 -16.53 6.14
C VAL A 84 3.97 -17.69 6.95
N PHE A 85 5.29 -17.68 7.22
CA PHE A 85 5.92 -18.67 8.09
C PHE A 85 5.30 -18.71 9.49
N PHE A 86 5.13 -17.55 10.13
CA PHE A 86 4.49 -17.48 11.45
C PHE A 86 3.03 -17.94 11.42
N LEU A 87 2.27 -17.57 10.39
CA LEU A 87 0.87 -17.97 10.25
C LEU A 87 0.76 -19.50 10.14
N VAL A 88 1.56 -20.13 9.28
CA VAL A 88 1.61 -21.60 9.12
C VAL A 88 2.04 -22.26 10.43
N ALA A 89 3.05 -21.72 11.11
CA ALA A 89 3.51 -22.25 12.39
C ALA A 89 2.42 -22.18 13.48
N ILE A 90 1.64 -21.08 13.53
CA ILE A 90 0.52 -20.92 14.46
C ILE A 90 -0.60 -21.92 14.17
N ILE A 91 -1.00 -22.08 12.91
CA ILE A 91 -2.03 -23.05 12.52
C ILE A 91 -1.58 -24.47 12.87
N TRP A 92 -0.34 -24.81 12.50
CA TRP A 92 0.20 -26.14 12.76
C TRP A 92 0.30 -26.43 14.26
N LEU A 93 0.90 -25.53 15.04
CA LEU A 93 1.10 -25.73 16.47
C LEU A 93 -0.24 -25.73 17.24
N GLY A 94 -1.11 -24.76 16.96
CA GLY A 94 -2.39 -24.66 17.65
C GLY A 94 -3.39 -25.74 17.25
N GLY A 95 -3.39 -26.17 15.97
CA GLY A 95 -4.26 -27.23 15.48
C GLY A 95 -3.81 -28.63 15.90
N SER A 96 -2.51 -28.94 15.80
CA SER A 96 -2.00 -30.30 16.03
C SER A 96 -1.55 -30.59 17.47
N ILE A 97 -1.05 -29.59 18.20
CA ILE A 97 -0.51 -29.79 19.56
C ILE A 97 -1.51 -29.33 20.62
N LEU A 98 -2.10 -28.14 20.44
CA LEU A 98 -3.03 -27.56 21.42
C LEU A 98 -4.49 -27.98 21.20
N GLU A 99 -4.75 -28.76 20.14
CA GLU A 99 -6.08 -29.27 19.76
C GLU A 99 -7.17 -28.18 19.70
N VAL A 100 -6.78 -26.98 19.27
CA VAL A 100 -7.69 -25.84 19.18
C VAL A 100 -8.65 -26.04 18.02
N SER A 101 -9.93 -26.23 18.34
CA SER A 101 -10.99 -26.61 17.39
C SER A 101 -11.08 -25.71 16.15
N TRP A 102 -10.99 -24.38 16.32
CA TRP A 102 -11.08 -23.40 15.23
C TRP A 102 -9.81 -23.31 14.36
N LEU A 103 -8.67 -23.85 14.81
CA LEU A 103 -7.44 -23.92 14.01
C LEU A 103 -7.38 -25.19 13.15
N GLN A 104 -8.14 -26.22 13.52
CA GLN A 104 -8.20 -27.47 12.78
C GLN A 104 -9.11 -27.37 11.54
N SER A 105 -10.12 -26.50 11.57
CA SER A 105 -11.05 -26.28 10.45
C SER A 105 -10.53 -25.33 9.38
N VAL A 106 -9.30 -24.81 9.53
CA VAL A 106 -8.77 -23.80 8.60
C VAL A 106 -8.46 -24.42 7.25
N ASN A 107 -9.35 -24.22 6.28
CA ASN A 107 -9.12 -24.55 4.89
C ASN A 107 -8.93 -23.27 4.05
N PRO A 108 -7.69 -22.91 3.67
CA PRO A 108 -7.44 -21.71 2.90
C PRO A 108 -8.02 -21.83 1.49
N SER A 109 -9.05 -21.02 1.20
CA SER A 109 -9.56 -20.83 -0.17
C SER A 109 -8.50 -20.10 -1.01
N TRP A 110 -7.75 -20.86 -1.82
CA TRP A 110 -6.76 -20.32 -2.76
C TRP A 110 -7.38 -19.33 -3.76
N ALA A 111 -8.66 -19.50 -4.09
CA ALA A 111 -9.40 -18.59 -4.96
C ALA A 111 -9.56 -17.20 -4.34
N ASP A 112 -9.82 -17.10 -3.03
CA ASP A 112 -9.99 -15.79 -2.37
C ASP A 112 -8.66 -15.14 -2.01
N LEU A 113 -7.66 -15.95 -1.66
CA LEU A 113 -6.30 -15.48 -1.42
C LEU A 113 -5.70 -14.82 -2.67
N SER A 114 -5.80 -15.48 -3.82
CA SER A 114 -5.26 -14.95 -5.08
C SER A 114 -5.90 -13.62 -5.49
N LYS A 115 -7.20 -13.46 -5.25
CA LYS A 115 -7.95 -12.21 -5.46
C LYS A 115 -7.37 -11.04 -4.66
N VAL A 116 -7.14 -11.23 -3.36
CA VAL A 116 -6.57 -10.19 -2.49
C VAL A 116 -5.13 -9.88 -2.90
N VAL A 117 -4.31 -10.91 -3.12
CA VAL A 117 -2.88 -10.74 -3.49
C VAL A 117 -2.72 -9.98 -4.82
N THR A 118 -3.59 -10.25 -5.79
CA THR A 118 -3.56 -9.59 -7.11
C THR A 118 -3.74 -8.07 -7.01
N VAL A 119 -4.59 -7.61 -6.09
CA VAL A 119 -4.79 -6.17 -5.83
C VAL A 119 -3.72 -5.61 -4.89
N ALA A 120 -3.23 -6.44 -3.98
CA ALA A 120 -2.25 -6.04 -2.97
C ALA A 120 -0.92 -5.57 -3.56
N LEU A 121 -0.38 -6.29 -4.56
CA LEU A 121 0.91 -5.95 -5.16
C LEU A 121 0.93 -4.57 -5.87
N PRO A 122 0.00 -4.26 -6.80
CA PRO A 122 -0.10 -2.92 -7.39
C PRO A 122 -0.36 -1.83 -6.35
N THR A 123 -1.16 -2.12 -5.33
CA THR A 123 -1.46 -1.17 -4.25
C THR A 123 -0.22 -0.84 -3.44
N TYR A 124 0.56 -1.85 -3.09
CA TYR A 124 1.84 -1.69 -2.39
C TYR A 124 2.80 -0.81 -3.20
N LEU A 125 2.96 -1.07 -4.50
CA LEU A 125 3.78 -0.24 -5.39
C LEU A 125 3.30 1.21 -5.45
N CYS A 126 1.98 1.41 -5.53
CA CYS A 126 1.38 2.75 -5.53
C CYS A 126 1.73 3.52 -4.25
N ILE A 127 1.61 2.88 -3.08
CA ILE A 127 1.93 3.52 -1.81
C ILE A 127 3.44 3.77 -1.66
N ALA A 128 4.29 2.83 -2.05
CA ALA A 128 5.75 3.03 -2.05
C ALA A 128 6.16 4.23 -2.93
N ALA A 129 5.55 4.37 -4.11
CA ALA A 129 5.78 5.50 -4.99
C ALA A 129 5.26 6.82 -4.40
N LEU A 130 4.08 6.83 -3.77
CA LEU A 130 3.57 8.00 -3.05
C LEU A 130 4.49 8.43 -1.91
N MET A 131 4.94 7.49 -1.08
CA MET A 131 5.84 7.78 0.03
C MET A 131 7.19 8.28 -0.49
N THR A 132 7.65 7.78 -1.63
CA THR A 132 8.85 8.30 -2.30
C THR A 132 8.67 9.78 -2.70
N ILE A 133 7.52 10.14 -3.27
CA ILE A 133 7.21 11.53 -3.64
C ILE A 133 7.19 12.41 -2.38
N ILE A 134 6.53 11.95 -1.32
CA ILE A 134 6.42 12.69 -0.06
C ILE A 134 7.81 12.86 0.56
N GLY A 135 8.56 11.77 0.77
CA GLY A 135 9.91 11.80 1.33
C GLY A 135 10.87 12.70 0.54
N SER A 136 10.76 12.71 -0.80
CA SER A 136 11.59 13.61 -1.62
C SER A 136 11.29 15.09 -1.39
N SER A 137 10.09 15.42 -0.91
CA SER A 137 9.65 16.80 -0.65
C SER A 137 10.04 17.30 0.73
N LEU A 138 10.43 16.38 1.63
CA LEU A 138 10.80 16.67 3.01
C LEU A 138 12.29 17.01 3.12
N ILE A 139 12.65 17.51 4.30
CA ILE A 139 14.00 17.97 4.62
C ILE A 139 14.51 17.26 5.86
N ASP A 140 13.67 17.12 6.90
CA ASP A 140 14.08 16.54 8.18
C ASP A 140 13.50 15.14 8.41
N ASN A 141 14.27 14.29 9.10
CA ASN A 141 13.84 12.94 9.50
C ASN A 141 12.62 12.93 10.45
N GLN A 142 12.44 13.98 11.26
CA GLN A 142 11.25 14.11 12.10
C GLN A 142 9.98 14.31 11.27
N GLU A 143 10.06 15.07 10.16
CA GLU A 143 8.95 15.21 9.23
C GLU A 143 8.72 13.94 8.42
N ALA A 144 9.80 13.20 8.07
CA ALA A 144 9.71 11.92 7.39
C ALA A 144 8.88 10.92 8.20
N ASN A 145 9.11 10.83 9.51
CA ASN A 145 8.36 9.95 10.39
C ASN A 145 6.87 10.37 10.49
N GLN A 146 6.59 11.67 10.61
CA GLN A 146 5.21 12.18 10.60
C GLN A 146 4.50 11.94 9.26
N ALA A 147 5.22 12.06 8.15
CA ALA A 147 4.70 11.76 6.83
C ALA A 147 4.45 10.26 6.62
N ALA A 148 5.28 9.39 7.19
CA ALA A 148 5.04 7.96 7.18
C ALA A 148 3.73 7.60 7.93
N MET A 149 3.39 8.32 9.01
CA MET A 149 2.09 8.17 9.68
C MET A 149 0.90 8.48 8.77
N LEU A 150 1.07 9.31 7.73
CA LEU A 150 0.01 9.58 6.75
C LEU A 150 -0.42 8.32 5.99
N SER A 151 0.49 7.35 5.81
CA SER A 151 0.16 6.08 5.16
C SER A 151 -0.92 5.28 5.92
N MET A 152 -1.04 5.48 7.24
CA MET A 152 -2.09 4.86 8.06
C MET A 152 -3.48 5.26 7.58
N VAL A 153 -3.66 6.51 7.12
CA VAL A 153 -4.97 6.99 6.65
C VAL A 153 -5.51 6.09 5.53
N PHE A 154 -4.66 5.64 4.60
CA PHE A 154 -5.10 4.76 3.50
C PHE A 154 -5.61 3.40 3.98
N ILE A 155 -5.04 2.88 5.06
CA ILE A 155 -5.45 1.59 5.65
C ILE A 155 -6.72 1.77 6.48
N PHE A 156 -6.79 2.85 7.28
CA PHE A 156 -7.90 3.06 8.20
C PHE A 156 -9.17 3.62 7.53
N VAL A 157 -9.08 4.36 6.42
CA VAL A 157 -10.27 4.91 5.75
C VAL A 157 -11.30 3.83 5.40
N PRO A 158 -10.94 2.70 4.77
CA PRO A 158 -11.88 1.59 4.55
C PRO A 158 -12.39 0.94 5.83
N ILE A 159 -11.57 0.88 6.88
CA ILE A 159 -11.95 0.33 8.18
C ILE A 159 -13.00 1.21 8.87
N TYR A 160 -12.85 2.53 8.80
CA TYR A 160 -13.88 3.47 9.28
C TYR A 160 -15.17 3.36 8.45
N ALA A 161 -15.06 3.05 7.16
CA ALA A 161 -16.19 2.75 6.30
C ALA A 161 -16.72 1.30 6.44
N PHE A 162 -16.39 0.58 7.51
CA PHE A 162 -16.83 -0.80 7.69
C PHE A 162 -18.36 -0.95 7.71
N VAL A 163 -19.08 -0.13 8.49
CA VAL A 163 -20.55 -0.21 8.60
C VAL A 163 -21.25 -0.06 7.23
N PRO A 164 -20.94 0.94 6.39
CA PRO A 164 -21.55 1.03 5.06
C PRO A 164 -21.11 -0.10 4.12
N ILE A 165 -19.89 -0.63 4.24
CA ILE A 165 -19.43 -1.78 3.47
C ILE A 165 -20.17 -3.07 3.87
N ALA A 166 -20.37 -3.29 5.17
CA ALA A 166 -21.05 -4.46 5.71
C ALA A 166 -22.54 -4.47 5.37
N SER A 167 -23.19 -3.30 5.45
CA SER A 167 -24.62 -3.17 5.12
C SER A 167 -24.90 -3.26 3.62
N ASN A 168 -24.03 -2.70 2.77
CA ASN A 168 -24.17 -2.75 1.32
C ASN A 168 -22.83 -3.00 0.65
N PRO A 169 -22.41 -4.28 0.52
CA PRO A 169 -21.11 -4.65 -0.05
C PRO A 169 -20.92 -4.22 -1.52
N ASN A 170 -22.00 -4.03 -2.29
CA ASN A 170 -21.97 -3.48 -3.65
C ASN A 170 -22.40 -2.01 -3.73
N GLY A 171 -22.49 -1.32 -2.59
CA GLY A 171 -22.86 0.08 -2.52
C GLY A 171 -21.81 1.01 -3.16
N PRO A 172 -22.19 2.26 -3.46
CA PRO A 172 -21.30 3.23 -4.11
C PRO A 172 -20.03 3.51 -3.28
N ILE A 173 -20.14 3.60 -1.95
CA ILE A 173 -18.97 3.79 -1.07
C ILE A 173 -17.96 2.64 -1.20
N ALA A 174 -18.47 1.40 -1.22
CA ALA A 174 -17.63 0.20 -1.29
C ALA A 174 -16.92 0.11 -2.64
N LEU A 175 -17.62 0.44 -3.73
CA LEU A 175 -17.05 0.45 -5.08
C LEU A 175 -15.98 1.55 -5.25
N VAL A 176 -16.25 2.77 -4.78
CA VAL A 176 -15.29 3.89 -4.87
C VAL A 176 -14.00 3.55 -4.13
N LEU A 177 -14.10 3.04 -2.89
CA LEU A 177 -12.93 2.68 -2.10
C LEU A 177 -12.17 1.46 -2.67
N THR A 178 -12.86 0.56 -3.38
CA THR A 178 -12.22 -0.55 -4.12
C THR A 178 -11.40 -0.04 -5.31
N PHE A 179 -11.86 1.00 -6.01
CA PHE A 179 -11.14 1.52 -7.20
C PHE A 179 -10.08 2.57 -6.89
N ILE A 180 -10.11 3.19 -5.71
CA ILE A 180 -9.02 4.04 -5.24
C ILE A 180 -7.79 3.15 -4.93
N PRO A 181 -6.67 3.30 -5.65
CA PRO A 181 -5.54 2.37 -5.56
C PRO A 181 -5.05 2.12 -4.14
N VAL A 182 -4.82 3.18 -3.38
CA VAL A 182 -4.23 3.15 -2.03
C VAL A 182 -5.13 2.50 -0.99
N THR A 183 -6.45 2.52 -1.18
CA THR A 183 -7.43 1.93 -0.25
C THR A 183 -7.95 0.57 -0.71
N SER A 184 -7.61 0.16 -1.94
CA SER A 184 -8.24 -0.96 -2.62
C SER A 184 -8.03 -2.30 -1.89
N ILE A 185 -6.82 -2.57 -1.39
CA ILE A 185 -6.50 -3.83 -0.70
C ILE A 185 -7.37 -4.07 0.53
N THR A 186 -7.47 -3.07 1.42
CA THR A 186 -8.29 -3.18 2.64
C THR A 186 -9.77 -3.27 2.30
N THR A 187 -10.22 -2.53 1.29
CA THR A 187 -11.62 -2.54 0.88
C THR A 187 -12.04 -3.88 0.29
N VAL A 188 -11.21 -4.47 -0.59
CA VAL A 188 -11.49 -5.79 -1.17
C VAL A 188 -11.54 -6.85 -0.06
N ALA A 189 -10.62 -6.82 0.89
CA ALA A 189 -10.61 -7.76 2.01
C ALA A 189 -11.83 -7.62 2.93
N LEU A 190 -12.25 -6.39 3.25
CA LEU A 190 -13.46 -6.15 4.04
C LEU A 190 -14.73 -6.61 3.30
N ARG A 191 -14.80 -6.39 1.98
CA ARG A 191 -15.93 -6.86 1.17
C ARG A 191 -15.99 -8.39 1.07
N SER A 192 -14.84 -9.06 1.04
CA SER A 192 -14.74 -10.52 1.05
C SER A 192 -15.33 -11.19 2.29
N LEU A 193 -15.54 -10.44 3.39
CA LEU A 193 -16.21 -10.95 4.59
C LEU A 193 -17.71 -11.19 4.38
N PHE A 194 -18.33 -10.46 3.46
CA PHE A 194 -19.79 -10.46 3.28
C PHE A 194 -20.22 -11.01 1.93
N MET A 195 -19.38 -10.84 0.91
CA MET A 195 -19.69 -11.23 -0.45
C MET A 195 -18.46 -11.76 -1.17
N GLU A 196 -18.67 -12.58 -2.19
CA GLU A 196 -17.60 -12.87 -3.14
C GLU A 196 -17.46 -11.71 -4.12
N VAL A 197 -16.35 -10.97 -4.00
CA VAL A 197 -16.09 -9.83 -4.88
C VAL A 197 -15.92 -10.32 -6.33
N PRO A 198 -16.68 -9.77 -7.30
CA PRO A 198 -16.59 -10.17 -8.70
C PRO A 198 -15.16 -10.00 -9.24
N THR A 199 -14.68 -11.00 -9.99
CA THR A 199 -13.31 -11.02 -10.54
C THR A 199 -13.00 -9.82 -11.44
N TRP A 200 -13.99 -9.29 -12.16
CA TRP A 200 -13.80 -8.09 -12.98
C TRP A 200 -13.53 -6.83 -12.13
N GLN A 201 -14.13 -6.70 -10.93
CA GLN A 201 -13.86 -5.55 -10.05
C GLN A 201 -12.42 -5.58 -9.56
N ILE A 202 -11.92 -6.77 -9.26
CA ILE A 202 -10.55 -7.03 -8.81
C ILE A 202 -9.56 -6.77 -9.94
N GLY A 203 -9.82 -7.30 -11.14
CA GLY A 203 -8.97 -7.06 -12.30
C GLY A 203 -8.93 -5.57 -12.68
N LEU A 204 -10.07 -4.88 -12.61
CA LEU A 204 -10.15 -3.45 -12.88
C LEU A 204 -9.42 -2.63 -11.81
N SER A 205 -9.63 -2.91 -10.52
CA SER A 205 -8.93 -2.20 -9.43
C SER A 205 -7.42 -2.44 -9.48
N ALA A 206 -6.98 -3.67 -9.75
CA ALA A 206 -5.56 -3.99 -9.90
C ALA A 206 -4.95 -3.25 -11.10
N SER A 207 -5.67 -3.18 -12.22
CA SER A 207 -5.22 -2.45 -13.42
C SER A 207 -5.10 -0.95 -13.16
N ILE A 208 -6.11 -0.33 -12.53
CA ILE A 208 -6.08 1.09 -12.15
C ILE A 208 -4.93 1.35 -11.18
N ALA A 209 -4.73 0.48 -10.19
CA ALA A 209 -3.65 0.61 -9.23
C ALA A 209 -2.27 0.48 -9.88
N LEU A 210 -2.11 -0.42 -10.85
CA LEU A 210 -0.87 -0.62 -11.58
C LEU A 210 -0.55 0.59 -12.48
N VAL A 211 -1.52 1.10 -13.23
CA VAL A 211 -1.36 2.32 -14.04
C VAL A 211 -0.99 3.49 -13.14
N THR A 212 -1.69 3.64 -12.02
CA THR A 212 -1.41 4.71 -11.04
C THR A 212 -0.01 4.57 -10.46
N ALA A 213 0.42 3.35 -10.11
CA ALA A 213 1.77 3.09 -9.61
C ALA A 213 2.84 3.49 -10.64
N ILE A 214 2.67 3.13 -11.92
CA ILE A 214 3.61 3.51 -12.99
C ILE A 214 3.72 5.04 -13.12
N VAL A 215 2.58 5.73 -13.12
CA VAL A 215 2.54 7.20 -13.18
C VAL A 215 3.26 7.80 -11.97
N LEU A 216 3.00 7.29 -10.77
CA LEU A 216 3.62 7.78 -9.55
C LEU A 216 5.11 7.50 -9.48
N ILE A 217 5.59 6.35 -9.96
CA ILE A 217 7.03 6.05 -10.06
C ILE A 217 7.71 7.06 -11.00
N TRP A 218 7.08 7.37 -12.13
CA TRP A 218 7.58 8.40 -13.04
C TRP A 218 7.61 9.79 -12.39
N VAL A 219 6.54 10.17 -11.67
CA VAL A 219 6.48 11.43 -10.92
C VAL A 219 7.53 11.47 -9.82
N ALA A 220 7.76 10.37 -9.09
CA ALA A 220 8.74 10.27 -8.02
C ALA A 220 10.15 10.61 -8.51
N GLY A 221 10.56 10.07 -9.66
CA GLY A 221 11.84 10.43 -10.29
C GLY A 221 11.95 11.91 -10.65
N LYS A 222 10.85 12.52 -11.12
CA LYS A 222 10.81 13.96 -11.44
C LYS A 222 10.89 14.82 -10.18
N THR A 223 10.12 14.48 -9.14
CA THR A 223 10.11 15.22 -7.87
C THR A 223 11.47 15.17 -7.21
N PHE A 224 12.09 14.00 -7.11
CA PHE A 224 13.41 13.86 -6.50
C PHE A 224 14.49 14.67 -7.22
N ARG A 225 14.46 14.72 -8.56
CA ARG A 225 15.39 15.56 -9.35
C ARG A 225 15.24 17.04 -9.01
N LEU A 226 14.01 17.52 -8.83
CA LEU A 226 13.74 18.91 -8.46
C LEU A 226 14.14 19.21 -7.02
N SER A 227 13.89 18.29 -6.11
CA SER A 227 14.24 18.40 -4.69
C SER A 227 15.73 18.57 -4.44
N MET A 228 16.57 17.97 -5.28
CA MET A 228 18.02 18.14 -5.19
C MET A 228 18.53 19.48 -5.73
N LEU A 229 17.85 20.08 -6.72
CA LEU A 229 18.26 21.36 -7.30
C LEU A 229 17.94 22.55 -6.38
N ARG A 230 17.04 22.35 -5.43
CA ARG A 230 16.63 23.34 -4.43
C ARG A 230 17.09 22.88 -3.05
N TYR A 231 18.40 22.98 -2.80
CA TYR A 231 19.01 22.64 -1.51
C TYR A 231 18.25 23.33 -0.36
N GLY A 232 17.62 22.52 0.50
CA GLY A 232 17.02 22.97 1.77
C GLY A 232 15.68 23.71 1.70
N GLN A 233 15.01 23.81 0.55
CA GLN A 233 13.68 24.47 0.47
C GLN A 233 12.55 23.48 0.15
N ARG A 234 11.41 23.61 0.85
CA ARG A 234 10.23 22.75 0.64
C ARG A 234 9.68 22.94 -0.78
N ILE A 235 9.41 21.83 -1.47
CA ILE A 235 8.70 21.86 -2.75
C ILE A 235 7.20 21.77 -2.49
N LYS A 236 6.44 22.80 -2.89
CA LYS A 236 4.98 22.72 -2.94
C LYS A 236 4.58 21.93 -4.18
N LEU A 237 3.79 20.87 -4.02
CA LEU A 237 3.28 20.01 -5.10
C LEU A 237 2.59 20.80 -6.24
N ALA A 238 2.08 22.01 -5.95
CA ALA A 238 1.50 22.91 -6.95
C ALA A 238 2.50 23.45 -8.01
N GLU A 239 3.80 23.56 -7.68
CA GLU A 239 4.83 24.03 -8.62
C GLU A 239 5.31 22.94 -9.59
N LEU A 240 4.98 21.67 -9.35
CA LEU A 240 5.30 20.54 -10.25
C LEU A 240 4.46 20.54 -11.53
N ILE A 241 3.26 21.16 -11.46
CA ILE A 241 2.29 21.26 -12.55
C ILE A 241 2.34 22.66 -13.20
N GLY A 242 2.61 23.71 -12.40
CA GLY A 242 2.80 25.07 -12.87
C GLY A 242 4.20 25.31 -13.42
N ARG A 243 4.37 25.18 -14.74
CA ARG A 243 5.57 25.63 -15.45
C ARG A 243 5.65 27.16 -15.44
N THR A 244 6.02 27.79 -14.32
CA THR A 244 6.35 29.22 -14.34
C THR A 244 7.34 29.62 -13.25
N SER A 245 8.49 30.07 -13.74
CA SER A 245 9.50 30.84 -13.03
C SER A 245 8.89 31.97 -12.20
N ARG A 246 9.13 31.97 -10.89
CA ARG A 246 9.35 33.23 -10.19
C ARG A 246 10.82 33.29 -9.83
N VAL A 247 11.57 33.97 -10.69
CA VAL A 247 12.86 34.54 -10.34
C VAL A 247 12.62 35.45 -9.15
N VAL A 248 13.09 35.02 -7.98
CA VAL A 248 13.16 35.88 -6.80
C VAL A 248 14.16 36.97 -7.15
N LYS A 249 13.68 38.20 -7.40
CA LYS A 249 14.55 39.36 -7.46
C LYS A 249 15.16 39.55 -6.07
N PRO A 250 16.48 39.76 -5.93
CA PRO A 250 17.03 40.21 -4.67
C PRO A 250 16.43 41.58 -4.34
N SER A 251 15.95 41.74 -3.10
CA SER A 251 15.55 43.03 -2.55
C SER A 251 16.78 43.94 -2.41
N PRO A 252 16.59 45.27 -2.57
CA PRO A 252 17.68 46.26 -2.57
C PRO A 252 18.45 46.32 -1.24
#